data_AF-A0A8T7KG41-F1
#
_entry.id   AF-A0A8T7KG41-F1
#
_cell.length_a   1.000
_cell.length_b   1.000
_cell.length_c   1.000
_cell.angle_alpha   90.00
_cell.angle_beta   90.00
_cell.angle_gamma   90.00
#
_symmetry.space_group_name_H-M   'P 1'
#
loop_
_entity.id
_entity.type
_entity.pdbx_description
1 polymer ?
#
loop_
_entity_poly.entity_id
_entity_poly.type
_entity_poly.pdbx_seq_one_letter_code
_entity_poly.pdbx_strand_id
1 'polypeptide(L)'
;MPCRIGITTDPEGRREYWQKQAAGFDNWQILEIFRSRAAAKEYQTEYALRHGCEAALGDLDAPVTARELATEHDWWYVYHFDYVLKAD
;
A
#
# COMPACT_ATOMS: atom_id res chain seq x y z
N MET A 1 -4.37 -16.73 0.19
CA MET A 1 -4.96 -15.62 -0.58
C MET A 1 -3.81 -14.71 -0.98
N PRO A 2 -3.79 -14.15 -2.20
CA PRO A 2 -2.79 -13.15 -2.53
C PRO A 2 -2.93 -11.94 -1.60
N CYS A 3 -1.80 -11.36 -1.23
CA CYS A 3 -1.72 -10.16 -0.40
C CYS A 3 -1.01 -9.06 -1.18
N ARG A 4 -1.41 -7.80 -0.94
CA ARG A 4 -0.76 -6.63 -1.49
C ARG A 4 -0.26 -5.76 -0.35
N ILE A 5 0.95 -5.24 -0.52
CA ILE A 5 1.57 -4.30 0.41
C ILE A 5 1.95 -3.02 -0.32
N GLY A 6 1.67 -1.87 0.29
CA GLY A 6 1.97 -0.56 -0.27
C GLY A 6 2.38 0.45 0.79
N ILE A 7 2.80 1.63 0.33
CA ILE A 7 3.05 2.78 1.20
C ILE A 7 2.14 3.93 0.80
N THR A 8 1.70 4.73 1.76
CA THR A 8 0.84 5.90 1.50
C THR A 8 0.98 6.94 2.61
N THR A 9 0.69 8.19 2.30
CA THR A 9 0.52 9.26 3.31
C THR A 9 -0.95 9.41 3.72
N ASP A 10 -1.88 8.79 3.00
CA ASP A 10 -3.33 8.81 3.25
C ASP A 10 -3.88 7.38 3.35
N PRO A 11 -3.80 6.75 4.53
CA PRO A 11 -4.22 5.36 4.72
C PRO A 11 -5.72 5.14 4.51
N GLU A 12 -6.57 6.11 4.88
CA GLU A 12 -8.01 5.97 4.73
C GLU A 12 -8.45 6.07 3.28
N GLY A 13 -7.99 7.09 2.55
CA GLY A 13 -8.28 7.21 1.11
C GLY A 13 -7.73 6.02 0.31
N ARG A 14 -6.57 5.48 0.73
CA ARG A 14 -6.01 4.28 0.11
C ARG A 14 -6.81 3.01 0.40
N ARG A 15 -7.36 2.87 1.61
CA ARG A 15 -8.27 1.77 1.96
C ARG A 15 -9.51 1.81 1.07
N GLU A 16 -10.15 2.97 0.98
CA GLU A 16 -11.37 3.15 0.16
C GLU A 16 -11.13 2.89 -1.32
N TYR A 17 -9.95 3.27 -1.84
CA TYR A 17 -9.54 2.95 -3.20
C TYR A 17 -9.50 1.43 -3.43
N TRP A 18 -8.78 0.70 -2.58
CA TRP A 18 -8.62 -0.75 -2.73
C TRP A 18 -9.91 -1.52 -2.47
N GLN A 19 -10.77 -1.05 -1.56
CA GLN A 19 -12.11 -1.60 -1.37
C GLN A 19 -12.96 -1.59 -2.66
N LYS A 20 -12.76 -0.61 -3.53
CA LYS A 20 -13.48 -0.49 -4.81
C LYS A 20 -12.82 -1.27 -5.93
N GLN A 21 -11.50 -1.43 -5.89
CA GLN A 21 -10.70 -2.02 -6.98
C GLN A 21 -10.42 -3.52 -6.79
N ALA A 22 -10.09 -3.94 -5.56
CA ALA A 22 -9.72 -5.31 -5.25
C ALA A 22 -10.95 -6.18 -4.99
N ALA A 23 -11.07 -7.30 -5.71
CA ALA A 23 -12.08 -8.30 -5.41
C ALA A 23 -11.74 -9.02 -4.10
N GLY A 24 -12.73 -9.19 -3.22
CA GLY A 24 -12.53 -9.87 -1.94
C GLY A 24 -11.53 -9.15 -1.03
N PHE A 25 -11.51 -7.82 -1.07
CA PHE A 25 -10.71 -6.99 -0.18
C PHE A 25 -10.97 -7.33 1.29
N ASP A 26 -9.94 -7.77 2.00
CA ASP A 26 -10.01 -8.11 3.43
C ASP A 26 -8.66 -7.88 4.13
N ASN A 27 -8.60 -8.07 5.45
CA ASN A 27 -7.38 -8.00 6.26
C ASN A 27 -6.56 -6.71 6.07
N TRP A 28 -7.24 -5.58 5.88
CA TRP A 28 -6.60 -4.26 5.79
C TRP A 28 -5.95 -3.86 7.11
N GLN A 29 -4.65 -3.58 7.06
CA GLN A 29 -3.86 -3.21 8.23
C GLN A 29 -2.80 -2.18 7.88
N ILE A 30 -2.49 -1.31 8.85
CA ILE A 30 -1.26 -0.53 8.84
C ILE A 30 -0.23 -1.34 9.63
N LEU A 31 0.85 -1.71 8.95
CA LEU A 31 1.92 -2.52 9.53
C LEU A 31 2.89 -1.67 10.33
N GLU A 32 3.30 -0.54 9.75
CA GLU A 32 4.33 0.33 10.34
C GLU A 32 4.22 1.76 9.79
N ILE A 33 4.76 2.74 10.53
CA ILE A 33 4.75 4.16 10.18
C ILE A 33 6.17 4.73 10.19
N PHE A 34 6.57 5.38 9.10
CA PHE A 34 7.90 5.95 8.94
C PHE A 34 7.84 7.46 8.71
N ARG A 35 8.89 8.17 9.12
CA ARG A 35 9.13 9.58 8.76
C ARG A 35 9.81 9.76 7.39
N SER A 36 10.18 8.66 6.74
CA SER A 36 10.91 8.66 5.47
C SER A 36 10.24 7.71 4.48
N ARG A 37 9.97 8.22 3.27
CA ARG A 37 9.50 7.41 2.14
C ARG A 37 10.47 6.27 1.85
N ALA A 38 11.77 6.52 1.95
CA ALA A 38 12.81 5.51 1.70
C ALA A 38 12.73 4.38 2.72
N ALA A 39 12.61 4.70 4.01
CA ALA A 39 12.47 3.69 5.07
C ALA A 39 11.17 2.87 4.92
N ALA A 40 10.06 3.53 4.59
CA ALA A 40 8.81 2.83 4.29
C ALA A 40 8.93 1.90 3.07
N LYS A 41 9.67 2.33 2.04
CA LYS A 41 9.89 1.53 0.82
C LYS A 41 10.79 0.32 1.06
N GLU A 42 11.82 0.48 1.90
CA GLU A 42 12.68 -0.61 2.33
C GLU A 42 11.86 -1.67 3.07
N TYR A 43 11.09 -1.26 4.08
CA TYR A 43 10.21 -2.16 4.83
C TYR A 43 9.18 -2.85 3.93
N GLN A 44 8.54 -2.12 3.02
CA GLN A 44 7.60 -2.69 2.05
C GLN A 44 8.25 -3.83 1.24
N THR A 45 9.48 -3.61 0.77
CA THR A 45 10.22 -4.56 -0.06
C THR A 45 10.59 -5.80 0.74
N GLU A 46 11.12 -5.62 1.94
CA GLU A 46 11.48 -6.73 2.83
C GLU A 46 10.26 -7.57 3.22
N TYR A 47 9.14 -6.92 3.56
CA TYR A 47 7.91 -7.60 3.92
C TYR A 47 7.33 -8.37 2.72
N ALA A 48 7.30 -7.78 1.54
CA ALA A 48 6.84 -8.44 0.32
C ALA A 48 7.64 -9.72 0.03
N LEU A 49 8.97 -9.65 0.12
CA LEU A 49 9.86 -10.80 -0.06
C LEU A 49 9.64 -11.88 1.00
N ARG A 50 9.45 -11.48 2.27
CA ARG A 50 9.28 -12.41 3.39
C ARG A 50 7.94 -13.12 3.37
N HIS A 51 6.86 -12.41 3.00
CA HIS A 51 5.49 -12.90 3.08
C HIS A 51 4.91 -13.34 1.74
N GLY A 52 5.66 -13.17 0.65
CA GLY A 52 5.17 -13.48 -0.70
C GLY A 52 4.05 -12.56 -1.16
N CYS A 53 3.98 -11.34 -0.61
CA CYS A 53 2.99 -10.35 -1.02
C CYS A 53 3.44 -9.58 -2.26
N GLU A 54 2.48 -9.14 -3.04
CA GLU A 54 2.72 -8.23 -4.15
C GLU A 54 3.04 -6.83 -3.60
N ALA A 55 4.29 -6.40 -3.75
CA ALA A 55 4.65 -5.01 -3.48
C ALA A 55 4.04 -4.13 -4.57
N ALA A 56 3.29 -3.10 -4.19
CA ALA A 56 2.97 -2.01 -5.09
C ALA A 56 4.27 -1.41 -5.64
N LEU A 57 4.59 -1.74 -6.89
CA LEU A 57 5.62 -1.10 -7.70
C LEU A 57 5.19 0.37 -7.83
N GLY A 58 6.08 1.31 -7.50
CA GLY A 58 5.71 2.70 -7.22
C GLY A 58 4.94 3.42 -8.33
N ASP A 59 4.21 4.46 -7.90
CA ASP A 59 3.63 5.57 -8.68
C ASP A 59 2.46 5.32 -9.65
N LEU A 60 2.17 4.09 -10.09
CA LEU A 60 1.18 3.86 -11.16
C LEU A 60 -0.27 3.55 -10.74
N ASP A 61 -0.60 3.58 -9.45
CA ASP A 61 -1.95 3.23 -8.96
C ASP A 61 -2.53 4.26 -7.98
N ALA A 62 -2.11 5.52 -8.09
CA ALA A 62 -2.86 6.64 -7.55
C ALA A 62 -3.68 7.26 -8.68
N PRO A 63 -4.99 7.53 -8.51
CA PRO A 63 -5.61 8.56 -9.33
C PRO A 63 -4.75 9.82 -9.22
N VAL A 64 -4.44 10.40 -10.38
CA VAL A 64 -3.48 11.49 -10.67
C VAL A 64 -3.74 12.78 -9.84
N THR A 65 -4.72 12.80 -8.95
CA THR A 65 -5.07 13.95 -8.10
C THR A 65 -4.23 14.09 -6.83
N ALA A 66 -3.53 13.05 -6.37
CA ALA A 66 -2.58 13.15 -5.24
C ALA A 66 -1.13 13.30 -5.73
N ARG A 67 -0.93 14.20 -6.69
CA ARG A 67 0.40 14.59 -7.19
C ARG A 67 1.21 15.15 -6.02
N GLU A 68 2.05 14.30 -5.45
CA GLU A 68 3.27 14.57 -4.70
C GLU A 68 3.36 15.97 -4.07
N LEU A 69 2.48 16.23 -3.10
CA LEU A 69 2.66 17.29 -2.09
C LEU A 69 3.05 16.67 -0.74
N ALA A 70 3.54 15.43 -0.74
CA ALA A 70 4.14 14.82 0.44
C ALA A 70 5.47 15.53 0.69
N THR A 71 5.44 16.50 1.60
CA THR A 71 6.62 17.19 2.11
C THR A 71 7.46 16.21 2.93
N GLU A 72 8.75 16.50 3.16
CA GLU A 72 9.66 15.68 4.00
C GLU A 72 9.17 15.45 5.44
N HIS A 73 8.06 16.06 5.86
CA HIS A 73 7.46 15.91 7.17
C HIS A 73 6.26 14.97 7.23
N ASP A 74 5.79 14.47 6.09
CA ASP A 74 4.62 13.58 6.03
C ASP A 74 4.95 12.17 6.50
N TRP A 75 4.08 11.62 7.34
CA TRP A 75 4.18 10.25 7.81
C TRP A 75 3.82 9.28 6.67
N TRP A 76 4.67 8.29 6.45
CA TRP A 76 4.48 7.23 5.47
C TRP A 76 4.00 5.96 6.18
N TYR A 77 2.77 5.57 5.88
CA TYR A 77 2.13 4.38 6.40
C TYR A 77 2.38 3.23 5.44
N VAL A 78 2.91 2.12 5.94
CA VAL A 78 2.96 0.86 5.22
C VAL A 78 1.67 0.10 5.48
N TYR A 79 0.92 -0.19 4.43
CA TYR A 79 -0.35 -0.91 4.52
C TYR A 79 -0.27 -2.29 3.88
N HIS A 80 -1.07 -3.21 4.39
CA HIS A 80 -1.27 -4.57 3.91
C HIS A 80 -2.75 -4.83 3.72
N PHE A 81 -3.12 -5.62 2.70
CA PHE A 81 -4.43 -6.23 2.60
C PHE A 81 -4.39 -7.51 1.77
N ASP A 82 -5.38 -8.37 2.01
CA ASP A 82 -5.62 -9.57 1.22
C ASP A 82 -6.67 -9.32 0.14
N TYR A 83 -6.54 -10.03 -0.97
CA TYR A 83 -7.52 -9.98 -2.05
C TYR A 83 -7.71 -11.37 -2.66
N VAL A 84 -8.64 -11.46 -3.60
CA VAL A 84 -8.88 -12.65 -4.41
C VAL A 84 -8.53 -12.31 -5.85
N LEU A 85 -7.77 -13.18 -6.51
CA LEU A 85 -7.63 -13.12 -7.97
C LEU A 85 -9.02 -13.38 -8.55
N LYS A 86 -9.61 -12.42 -9.27
CA LYS A 86 -10.81 -12.72 -10.05
C LYS A 86 -10.50 -13.92 -10.94
N ALA A 87 -11.24 -15.01 -10.75
CA ALA A 87 -11.24 -16.11 -11.71
C ALA A 87 -11.85 -15.54 -13.00
N ASP A 88 -11.08 -15.59 -14.08
CA ASP A 88 -11.53 -15.27 -15.44
C ASP A 88 -12.53 -16.35 -15.92
#